data_AF-C0JPJ9-F1
#
_entry.id   AF-C0JPJ9-F1
#
_cell.length_a   1.000
_cell.length_b   1.000
_cell.length_c   1.000
_cell.angle_alpha   90.00
_cell.angle_beta   90.00
_cell.angle_gamma   90.00
#
_symmetry.space_group_name_H-M   'P 1'
#
loop_
_entity.id
_entity.type
_entity.pdbx_description
1 polymer ?
#
loop_
_entity_poly.entity_id
_entity_poly.type
_entity_poly.pdbx_seq_one_letter_code
_entity_poly.pdbx_strand_id
1 'polypeptide(L)'
;KNAIPRHIGIKTEINPRFPKDFDKRNVHIPLTHTPWVQQEKKRIAAVNNFGAAGGNTMMIVEEAPTRVTPQIGDTRGTHAVVISAKTKTSLSANIRNLVDHLRNNSETVSLPDLGYTTTARRYQHSYWAAVTASSIDQVIVKLLAQTKESNAARPVAKAGGTAPSVAFAFTGQGAQ
;
A
#
# COMPACT_ATOMS: atom_id res chain seq x y z
N LYS A 1 4.50 6.86 -13.39
CA LYS A 1 3.06 7.13 -13.14
C LYS A 1 2.55 8.07 -14.24
N ASN A 2 1.25 8.08 -14.55
CA ASN A 2 0.64 9.01 -15.54
C ASN A 2 1.30 9.00 -16.94
N ALA A 3 1.55 7.81 -17.49
CA ALA A 3 2.18 7.66 -18.79
C ALA A 3 1.79 6.34 -19.45
N ILE A 4 1.86 6.31 -20.77
CA ILE A 4 1.75 5.12 -21.59
C ILE A 4 3.18 4.59 -21.82
N PRO A 5 3.49 3.35 -21.40
CA PRO A 5 4.79 2.75 -21.63
C PRO A 5 5.12 2.60 -23.11
N ARG A 6 6.42 2.59 -23.42
CA ARG A 6 6.92 2.31 -24.76
C ARG A 6 6.50 0.91 -25.23
N HIS A 7 6.01 0.82 -26.45
CA HIS A 7 5.82 -0.42 -27.19
C HIS A 7 7.17 -0.98 -27.66
N ILE A 8 7.45 -2.24 -27.34
CA ILE A 8 8.72 -2.91 -27.63
C ILE A 8 8.65 -3.95 -28.76
N GLY A 9 7.46 -4.19 -29.31
CA GLY A 9 7.24 -5.24 -30.34
C GLY A 9 7.74 -4.85 -31.73
N ILE A 10 7.80 -3.56 -32.04
CA ILE A 10 8.33 -3.04 -33.31
C ILE A 10 9.83 -2.84 -33.16
N LYS A 11 10.63 -3.72 -33.80
CA LYS A 11 12.09 -3.70 -33.73
C LYS A 11 12.75 -3.06 -34.95
N THR A 12 12.14 -3.24 -36.13
CA THR A 12 12.65 -2.75 -37.41
C THR A 12 11.65 -1.79 -38.03
N GLU A 13 10.57 -2.33 -38.58
CA GLU A 13 9.53 -1.59 -39.27
C GLU A 13 8.14 -2.07 -38.84
N ILE A 14 7.15 -1.21 -39.04
CA ILE A 14 5.75 -1.53 -38.78
C ILE A 14 5.22 -2.49 -39.85
N ASN A 15 4.29 -3.37 -39.49
CA ASN A 15 3.70 -4.32 -40.44
C ASN A 15 3.05 -3.57 -41.62
N PRO A 16 3.47 -3.81 -42.87
CA PRO A 16 2.99 -3.09 -44.05
C PRO A 16 1.52 -3.35 -44.39
N ARG A 17 0.91 -4.38 -43.78
CA ARG A 17 -0.54 -4.65 -43.92
C ARG A 17 -1.41 -3.68 -43.13
N PHE A 18 -0.86 -2.93 -42.18
CA PHE A 18 -1.63 -1.90 -41.52
C PHE A 18 -1.91 -0.72 -42.47
N PRO A 19 -3.03 -0.01 -42.31
CA PRO A 19 -3.32 1.20 -43.07
C PRO A 19 -2.17 2.22 -42.94
N LYS A 20 -1.83 2.97 -43.99
CA LYS A 20 -0.75 3.98 -43.93
C LYS A 20 -1.21 5.34 -43.38
N ASP A 21 -2.48 5.47 -43.03
CA ASP A 21 -3.15 6.72 -42.67
C ASP A 21 -3.36 6.88 -41.15
N PHE A 22 -2.46 6.33 -40.32
CA PHE A 22 -2.50 6.41 -38.85
C PHE A 22 -2.72 7.84 -38.35
N ASP A 23 -1.96 8.80 -38.87
CA ASP A 23 -2.04 10.21 -38.48
C ASP A 23 -3.42 10.81 -38.79
N LYS A 24 -4.02 10.45 -39.94
CA LYS A 24 -5.36 10.91 -40.32
C LYS A 24 -6.44 10.35 -39.41
N ARG A 25 -6.20 9.17 -38.81
CA ARG A 25 -7.11 8.50 -37.86
C ARG A 25 -6.82 8.86 -36.40
N ASN A 26 -5.80 9.68 -36.15
CA ASN A 26 -5.27 9.98 -34.83
C ASN A 26 -4.92 8.71 -34.02
N VAL A 27 -4.35 7.71 -34.70
CA VAL A 27 -3.88 6.47 -34.09
C VAL A 27 -2.37 6.56 -33.94
N HIS A 28 -1.87 6.41 -32.72
CA HIS A 28 -0.44 6.48 -32.40
C HIS A 28 0.00 5.22 -31.69
N ILE A 29 1.15 4.67 -32.09
CA ILE A 29 1.83 3.60 -31.35
C ILE A 29 2.93 4.24 -30.49
N PRO A 30 2.89 4.14 -29.16
CA PRO A 30 3.84 4.82 -28.29
C PRO A 30 5.24 4.18 -28.40
N LEU A 31 6.12 4.73 -29.25
CA LEU A 31 7.49 4.23 -29.43
C LEU A 31 8.46 4.72 -28.35
N THR A 32 8.04 5.67 -27.54
CA THR A 32 8.75 6.20 -26.37
C THR A 32 7.80 6.22 -25.18
N HIS A 33 8.32 6.53 -23.99
CA HIS A 33 7.48 6.68 -22.81
C HIS A 33 6.66 7.97 -22.93
N THR A 34 5.36 7.84 -23.24
CA THR A 34 4.50 8.97 -23.61
C THR A 34 3.71 9.47 -22.39
N PRO A 35 3.76 10.77 -22.05
CA PRO A 35 2.94 11.31 -20.96
C PRO A 35 1.45 11.09 -21.18
N TRP A 36 0.74 10.67 -20.14
CA TRP A 36 -0.71 10.51 -20.13
C TRP A 36 -1.24 11.11 -18.84
N VAL A 37 -1.17 12.44 -18.82
CA VAL A 37 -1.49 13.27 -17.66
C VAL A 37 -3.00 13.41 -17.50
N GLN A 38 -3.44 13.56 -16.25
CA GLN A 38 -4.84 13.87 -15.95
C GLN A 38 -5.16 15.28 -16.50
N GLN A 39 -6.32 15.41 -17.14
CA GLN A 39 -6.85 16.67 -17.65
C GLN A 39 -8.25 16.89 -17.05
N GLU A 40 -9.00 17.88 -17.57
CA GLU A 40 -10.38 18.12 -17.15
C GLU A 40 -11.29 16.91 -17.39
N LYS A 41 -11.04 16.14 -18.46
CA LYS A 41 -11.73 14.89 -18.75
C LYS A 41 -10.96 13.72 -18.14
N LYS A 42 -11.70 12.77 -17.57
CA LYS A 42 -11.14 11.51 -17.07
C LYS A 42 -10.49 10.74 -18.20
N ARG A 43 -9.34 10.14 -17.91
CA ARG A 43 -8.67 9.24 -18.84
C ARG A 43 -9.48 7.95 -18.98
N ILE A 44 -9.66 7.50 -20.22
CA ILE A 44 -10.35 6.26 -20.55
C ILE A 44 -9.45 5.42 -21.44
N ALA A 45 -9.37 4.11 -21.15
CA ALA A 45 -8.70 3.13 -21.99
C ALA A 45 -9.61 1.95 -22.30
N ALA A 46 -9.38 1.33 -23.45
CA ALA A 46 -9.99 0.07 -23.82
C ALA A 46 -8.97 -1.07 -23.68
N VAL A 47 -9.40 -2.19 -23.12
CA VAL A 47 -8.64 -3.43 -23.03
C VAL A 47 -9.40 -4.51 -23.79
N ASN A 48 -8.79 -5.05 -24.84
CA ASN A 48 -9.35 -6.12 -25.65
C ASN A 48 -8.64 -7.44 -25.35
N ASN A 49 -9.41 -8.52 -25.32
CA ASN A 49 -8.92 -9.90 -25.21
C ASN A 49 -9.66 -10.79 -26.22
N PHE A 50 -8.91 -11.50 -27.05
CA PHE A 50 -9.43 -12.37 -28.11
C PHE A 50 -8.92 -13.79 -27.90
N GLY A 51 -9.82 -14.74 -27.68
CA GLY A 51 -9.52 -16.14 -27.49
C GLY A 51 -9.49 -16.90 -28.81
N ALA A 52 -8.58 -17.88 -28.94
CA ALA A 52 -8.44 -18.69 -30.15
C ALA A 52 -9.72 -19.49 -30.50
N ALA A 53 -10.55 -19.82 -29.51
CA ALA A 53 -11.85 -20.47 -29.71
C ALA A 53 -12.94 -19.53 -30.27
N GLY A 54 -12.63 -18.25 -30.51
CA GLY A 54 -13.55 -17.25 -31.07
C GLY A 54 -14.22 -16.34 -30.05
N GLY A 55 -13.93 -16.50 -28.75
CA GLY A 55 -14.44 -15.61 -27.70
C GLY A 55 -13.79 -14.23 -27.75
N ASN A 56 -14.59 -13.17 -27.73
CA ASN A 56 -14.12 -11.78 -27.75
C ASN A 56 -14.61 -11.04 -26.51
N THR A 57 -13.73 -10.32 -25.82
CA THR A 57 -14.08 -9.52 -24.64
C THR A 57 -13.39 -8.17 -24.71
N MET A 58 -14.15 -7.11 -24.43
CA MET A 58 -13.67 -5.74 -24.36
C MET A 58 -14.09 -5.13 -23.02
N MET A 59 -13.16 -4.43 -22.38
CA MET A 59 -13.40 -3.67 -21.16
C MET A 59 -13.00 -2.22 -21.38
N ILE A 60 -13.85 -1.30 -20.95
CA ILE A 60 -13.51 0.12 -20.85
C ILE A 60 -13.12 0.41 -19.40
N VAL A 61 -11.94 0.99 -19.21
CA VAL A 61 -11.39 1.35 -17.90
C VAL A 61 -11.30 2.86 -17.82
N GLU A 62 -11.90 3.43 -16.79
CA GLU A 62 -11.86 4.86 -16.50
C GLU A 62 -10.90 5.14 -15.34
N GLU A 63 -10.27 6.31 -15.38
CA GLU A 63 -9.54 6.88 -14.26
C GLU A 63 -10.37 6.92 -12.97
N ALA A 64 -9.73 6.54 -11.86
CA ALA A 64 -10.35 6.57 -10.55
C ALA A 64 -10.77 8.00 -10.15
N PRO A 65 -11.87 8.18 -9.39
CA PRO A 65 -12.25 9.48 -8.88
C PRO A 65 -11.14 10.13 -8.04
N THR A 66 -11.04 11.46 -8.09
CA THR A 66 -10.12 12.21 -7.23
C THR A 66 -10.45 11.94 -5.76
N ARG A 67 -9.46 11.46 -5.01
CA ARG A 67 -9.61 11.22 -3.58
C ARG A 67 -9.60 12.55 -2.83
N VAL A 68 -10.69 12.84 -2.12
CA VAL A 68 -10.75 13.96 -1.17
C VAL A 68 -10.06 13.52 0.12
N THR A 69 -8.98 14.21 0.49
CA THR A 69 -8.34 14.01 1.79
C THR A 69 -9.06 14.90 2.82
N PRO A 70 -9.56 14.33 3.93
CA PRO A 70 -10.13 15.12 5.01
C PRO A 70 -9.15 16.20 5.47
N GLN A 71 -9.63 17.43 5.63
CA GLN A 71 -8.80 18.56 6.06
C GLN A 71 -8.55 18.56 7.58
N ILE A 72 -9.31 17.76 8.33
CA ILE A 72 -9.14 17.65 9.78
C ILE A 72 -7.94 16.73 10.04
N GLY A 73 -6.85 17.32 10.52
CA GLY A 73 -5.68 16.59 10.98
C GLY A 73 -5.97 15.81 12.26
N ASP A 74 -5.25 14.72 12.45
CA ASP A 74 -5.33 13.94 13.68
C ASP A 74 -4.69 14.70 14.85
N THR A 75 -5.43 14.88 15.95
CA THR A 75 -4.97 15.64 17.13
C THR A 75 -4.20 14.78 18.13
N ARG A 76 -4.13 13.45 17.93
CA ARG A 76 -3.44 12.55 18.87
C ARG A 76 -1.93 12.74 18.78
N GLY A 77 -1.29 13.01 19.93
CA GLY A 77 0.16 13.12 20.01
C GLY A 77 0.91 11.78 19.95
N THR A 78 0.21 10.65 19.97
CA THR A 78 0.83 9.31 19.96
C THR A 78 -0.05 8.32 19.22
N HIS A 79 0.57 7.47 18.42
CA HIS A 79 -0.08 6.48 17.57
C HIS A 79 0.50 5.09 17.81
N ALA A 80 -0.37 4.07 17.75
CA ALA A 80 0.04 2.68 17.78
C ALA A 80 0.30 2.17 16.36
N VAL A 81 1.44 1.52 16.15
CA VAL A 81 1.79 0.81 14.92
C VAL A 81 1.95 -0.66 15.26
N VAL A 82 1.22 -1.52 14.54
CA VAL A 82 1.16 -2.96 14.82
C VAL A 82 1.54 -3.75 13.58
N ILE A 83 2.55 -4.60 13.69
CA ILE A 83 2.93 -5.52 12.62
C ILE A 83 2.69 -6.93 13.12
N SER A 84 2.05 -7.76 12.31
CA SER A 84 1.86 -9.17 12.63
C SER A 84 2.30 -10.10 11.49
N ALA A 85 2.53 -11.36 11.84
CA ALA A 85 2.87 -12.43 10.92
C ALA A 85 2.49 -13.81 11.49
N LYS A 86 2.44 -14.82 10.62
CA LYS A 86 2.16 -16.20 11.00
C LYS A 86 3.36 -16.91 11.64
N THR A 87 4.57 -16.39 11.45
CA THR A 87 5.81 -16.97 11.98
C THR A 87 6.73 -15.86 12.47
N LYS A 88 7.66 -16.19 13.36
CA LYS A 88 8.68 -15.27 13.88
C LYS A 88 9.60 -14.74 12.77
N THR A 89 10.02 -15.59 11.84
CA THR A 89 10.87 -15.19 10.70
C THR A 89 10.17 -14.19 9.79
N SER A 90 8.89 -14.42 9.49
CA SER A 90 8.09 -13.48 8.71
C SER A 90 7.82 -12.18 9.46
N LEU A 91 7.66 -12.20 10.80
CA LEU A 91 7.53 -10.98 11.59
C LEU A 91 8.79 -10.12 11.45
N SER A 92 9.98 -10.70 11.62
CA SER A 92 11.25 -9.98 11.47
C SER A 92 11.47 -9.46 10.04
N ALA A 93 11.01 -10.17 9.02
CA ALA A 93 11.05 -9.70 7.63
C ALA A 93 10.06 -8.53 7.39
N ASN A 94 8.84 -8.63 7.91
CA ASN A 94 7.83 -7.57 7.80
C ASN A 94 8.29 -6.29 8.49
N ILE A 95 8.93 -6.40 9.66
CA ILE A 95 9.51 -5.25 10.36
C ILE A 95 10.59 -4.57 9.50
N ARG A 96 11.53 -5.34 8.95
CA ARG A 96 12.59 -4.79 8.08
C ARG A 96 12.01 -4.10 6.84
N ASN A 97 11.08 -4.76 6.16
CA ASN A 97 10.42 -4.19 4.98
C ASN A 97 9.66 -2.89 5.30
N LEU A 98 8.98 -2.82 6.47
CA LEU A 98 8.32 -1.59 6.87
C LEU A 98 9.34 -0.50 7.17
N VAL A 99 10.41 -0.81 7.91
CA VAL A 99 11.47 0.15 8.21
C VAL A 99 12.10 0.71 6.93
N ASP A 100 12.40 -0.14 5.96
CA ASP A 100 12.96 0.28 4.67
C ASP A 100 11.97 1.16 3.89
N HIS A 101 10.67 0.80 3.91
CA HIS A 101 9.63 1.65 3.34
C HIS A 101 9.56 3.03 4.02
N LEU A 102 9.57 3.07 5.35
CA LEU A 102 9.50 4.33 6.11
C LEU A 102 10.72 5.21 5.87
N ARG A 103 11.92 4.63 5.78
CA ARG A 103 13.15 5.37 5.44
C ARG A 103 13.11 5.99 4.06
N ASN A 104 12.57 5.26 3.08
CA ASN A 104 12.48 5.72 1.70
C ASN A 104 11.34 6.71 1.46
N ASN A 105 10.42 6.89 2.42
CA ASN A 105 9.20 7.67 2.24
C ASN A 105 8.86 8.54 3.46
N SER A 106 9.84 8.86 4.32
CA SER A 106 9.63 9.52 5.61
C SER A 106 8.89 10.84 5.52
N GLU A 107 9.11 11.60 4.44
CA GLU A 107 8.46 12.90 4.19
C GLU A 107 6.99 12.79 3.75
N THR A 108 6.58 11.61 3.26
CA THR A 108 5.24 11.41 2.66
C THR A 108 4.31 10.56 3.51
N VAL A 109 4.86 9.78 4.45
CA VAL A 109 4.08 8.87 5.29
C VAL A 109 3.56 9.62 6.52
N SER A 110 2.24 9.72 6.59
CA SER A 110 1.52 10.17 7.78
C SER A 110 1.50 9.08 8.85
N LEU A 111 1.93 9.41 10.07
CA LEU A 111 1.92 8.49 11.22
C LEU A 111 0.49 8.03 11.61
N PRO A 112 -0.54 8.90 11.64
CA PRO A 112 -1.93 8.47 11.82
C PRO A 112 -2.38 7.45 10.77
N ASP A 113 -2.08 7.70 9.50
CA ASP A 113 -2.47 6.79 8.41
C ASP A 113 -1.73 5.46 8.49
N LEU A 114 -0.46 5.48 8.90
CA LEU A 114 0.31 4.28 9.17
C LEU A 114 -0.31 3.47 10.31
N GLY A 115 -0.63 4.12 11.42
CA GLY A 115 -1.29 3.48 12.56
C GLY A 115 -2.63 2.86 12.17
N TYR A 116 -3.49 3.64 11.51
CA TYR A 116 -4.78 3.17 10.99
C TYR A 116 -4.63 1.98 10.03
N THR A 117 -3.71 2.07 9.07
CA THR A 117 -3.52 1.02 8.07
C THR A 117 -3.03 -0.28 8.71
N THR A 118 -2.09 -0.19 9.63
CA THR A 118 -1.47 -1.36 10.27
C THR A 118 -2.36 -2.02 11.32
N THR A 119 -3.29 -1.27 11.92
CA THR A 119 -4.22 -1.78 12.94
C THR A 119 -5.57 -2.20 12.35
N ALA A 120 -6.26 -1.30 11.65
CA ALA A 120 -7.63 -1.51 11.17
C ALA A 120 -7.70 -2.18 9.78
N ARG A 121 -6.66 -2.06 8.96
CA ARG A 121 -6.67 -2.50 7.54
C ARG A 121 -5.77 -3.70 7.28
N ARG A 122 -5.34 -4.40 8.33
CA ARG A 122 -4.55 -5.63 8.26
C ARG A 122 -5.12 -6.68 9.18
N TYR A 123 -5.05 -7.93 8.73
CA TYR A 123 -5.37 -9.07 9.56
C TYR A 123 -4.30 -9.20 10.66
N GLN A 124 -4.73 -9.53 11.90
CA GLN A 124 -3.81 -9.71 13.02
C GLN A 124 -3.50 -11.20 13.23
N HIS A 125 -2.24 -11.56 13.05
CA HIS A 125 -1.73 -12.92 13.23
C HIS A 125 -1.12 -13.15 14.63
N SER A 126 -0.79 -14.40 14.94
CA SER A 126 -0.34 -14.82 16.28
C SER A 126 1.00 -14.22 16.72
N TYR A 127 1.90 -13.88 15.80
CA TYR A 127 3.12 -13.15 16.12
C TYR A 127 2.90 -11.70 15.78
N TRP A 128 2.99 -10.81 16.77
CA TRP A 128 2.88 -9.37 16.53
C TRP A 128 3.90 -8.58 17.34
N ALA A 129 4.27 -7.44 16.77
CA ALA A 129 5.12 -6.42 17.33
C ALA A 129 4.30 -5.12 17.33
N ALA A 130 4.24 -4.45 18.47
CA ALA A 130 3.51 -3.21 18.63
C ALA A 130 4.40 -2.15 19.26
N VAL A 131 4.31 -0.93 18.73
CA VAL A 131 5.01 0.23 19.25
C VAL A 131 4.04 1.40 19.30
N THR A 132 4.17 2.23 20.33
CA THR A 132 3.56 3.55 20.38
C THR A 132 4.62 4.60 20.09
N ALA A 133 4.31 5.58 19.25
CA ALA A 133 5.26 6.59 18.81
C ALA A 133 4.55 7.92 18.51
N SER A 134 5.30 9.01 18.65
CA SER A 134 4.87 10.36 18.24
C SER A 134 5.52 10.81 16.92
N SER A 135 6.47 10.04 16.36
CA SER A 135 7.10 10.30 15.07
C SER A 135 7.47 9.01 14.32
N ILE A 136 7.69 9.12 13.01
CA ILE A 136 8.12 7.99 12.17
C ILE A 136 9.50 7.46 12.61
N ASP A 137 10.42 8.34 13.02
CA ASP A 137 11.74 7.92 13.50
C ASP A 137 11.65 7.07 14.77
N GLN A 138 10.74 7.43 15.70
CA GLN A 138 10.49 6.62 16.88
C GLN A 138 9.92 5.24 16.50
N VAL A 139 9.04 5.15 15.49
CA VAL A 139 8.55 3.85 14.99
C VAL A 139 9.71 3.00 14.49
N ILE A 140 10.59 3.57 13.66
CA ILE A 140 11.76 2.86 13.11
C ILE A 140 12.66 2.34 14.22
N VAL A 141 13.06 3.21 15.17
CA VAL A 141 13.96 2.84 16.27
C VAL A 141 13.36 1.74 17.14
N LYS A 142 12.10 1.90 17.56
CA LYS A 142 11.44 0.94 18.46
C LYS A 142 11.19 -0.41 17.79
N LEU A 143 10.80 -0.44 16.51
CA LEU A 143 10.60 -1.70 15.79
C LEU A 143 11.92 -2.45 15.56
N LEU A 144 13.00 -1.74 15.23
CA LEU A 144 14.32 -2.34 15.09
C LEU A 144 14.85 -2.89 16.42
N ALA A 145 14.63 -2.19 17.53
CA ALA A 145 14.97 -2.69 18.86
C ALA A 145 14.24 -4.02 19.15
N GLN A 146 12.94 -4.09 18.84
CA GLN A 146 12.17 -5.32 18.99
C GLN A 146 12.71 -6.46 18.12
N THR A 147 13.26 -6.22 16.92
CA THR A 147 13.90 -7.29 16.12
C THR A 147 15.17 -7.87 16.74
N LYS A 148 15.93 -7.09 17.50
CA LYS A 148 17.13 -7.59 18.21
C LYS A 148 16.76 -8.44 19.43
N GLU A 149 15.69 -8.05 20.12
CA GLU A 149 15.12 -8.76 21.27
C GLU A 149 14.20 -9.92 20.87
N SER A 150 13.77 -9.97 19.60
CA SER A 150 12.79 -10.91 19.03
C SER A 150 13.17 -12.37 19.17
N ASN A 151 14.37 -12.70 19.65
CA ASN A 151 14.65 -14.07 20.07
C ASN A 151 13.67 -14.58 21.14
N ALA A 152 13.03 -13.67 21.90
CA ALA A 152 12.02 -13.97 22.91
C ALA A 152 10.54 -13.78 22.48
N ALA A 153 10.25 -13.39 21.22
CA ALA A 153 8.87 -13.12 20.78
C ALA A 153 8.02 -14.40 20.79
N ARG A 154 7.17 -14.55 21.82
CA ARG A 154 6.21 -15.65 21.95
C ARG A 154 4.96 -15.35 21.13
N PRO A 155 4.32 -16.37 20.52
CA PRO A 155 3.02 -16.16 19.90
C PRO A 155 2.05 -15.68 20.97
N VAL A 156 1.38 -14.58 20.71
CA VAL A 156 0.23 -14.17 21.51
C VAL A 156 -0.94 -15.04 21.08
N ALA A 157 -1.81 -15.38 22.04
CA ALA A 157 -2.99 -16.19 21.79
C ALA A 157 -3.71 -15.68 20.53
N LYS A 158 -4.11 -16.61 19.66
CA LYS A 158 -4.74 -16.30 18.36
C LYS A 158 -5.86 -15.28 18.55
N ALA A 159 -6.04 -14.40 17.56
CA ALA A 159 -7.33 -13.75 17.36
C ALA A 159 -8.40 -14.86 17.24
N GLY A 160 -9.32 -14.92 18.21
CA GLY A 160 -10.31 -16.00 18.38
C GLY A 160 -10.03 -17.01 19.50
N GLY A 161 -8.90 -16.90 20.21
CA GLY A 161 -8.72 -17.54 21.52
C GLY A 161 -9.50 -16.81 22.62
N THR A 162 -9.61 -17.41 23.80
CA THR A 162 -10.18 -16.71 24.97
C THR A 162 -9.37 -15.45 25.25
N ALA A 163 -10.03 -14.29 25.17
CA ALA A 163 -9.45 -13.02 25.58
C ALA A 163 -8.92 -13.15 27.03
N PRO A 164 -7.82 -12.45 27.38
CA PRO A 164 -7.35 -12.46 28.76
C PRO A 164 -8.44 -11.94 29.69
N SER A 165 -8.54 -12.51 30.91
CA SER A 165 -9.40 -11.94 31.94
C SER A 165 -8.90 -10.55 32.31
N VAL A 166 -9.80 -9.56 32.32
CA VAL A 166 -9.47 -8.17 32.62
C VAL A 166 -10.22 -7.75 33.89
N ALA A 167 -9.49 -7.24 34.88
CA ALA A 167 -10.04 -6.59 36.05
C ALA A 167 -9.76 -5.08 35.99
N PHE A 168 -10.78 -4.26 36.25
CA PHE A 168 -10.64 -2.81 36.36
C PHE A 168 -10.57 -2.43 37.83
N ALA A 169 -9.52 -1.69 38.22
CA ALA A 169 -9.38 -1.14 39.56
C ALA A 169 -9.73 0.35 39.55
N PHE A 170 -10.62 0.76 40.45
CA PHE A 170 -11.03 2.15 40.62
C PHE A 170 -10.32 2.72 41.84
N THR A 171 -9.53 3.77 41.63
CA THR A 171 -8.76 4.41 42.70
C THR A 171 -9.67 5.15 43.67
N GLY A 172 -9.29 5.15 44.94
CA GLY A 172 -9.96 5.95 45.97
C GLY A 172 -9.56 7.42 45.93
N GLN A 173 -10.00 8.16 46.95
CA GLN A 173 -9.60 9.55 47.16
C GLN A 173 -8.08 9.67 47.37
N GLY A 174 -7.40 10.56 46.62
CA GLY A 174 -5.96 10.84 46.74
C GLY A 174 -5.08 10.46 45.53
N ALA A 175 -5.66 10.01 44.42
CA ALA A 175 -4.94 9.67 43.18
C ALA A 175 -4.87 10.80 42.14
N GLN A 176 -5.23 12.03 42.54
CA GLN A 176 -5.24 13.24 41.72
C GLN A 176 -3.92 14.01 41.82
#